data_AF-A0A2S1XFU2-F1
#
_entry.id   AF-A0A2S1XFU2-F1
#
_cell.length_a   1.000
_cell.length_b   1.000
_cell.length_c   1.000
_cell.angle_alpha   90.00
_cell.angle_beta   90.00
_cell.angle_gamma   90.00
#
_symmetry.space_group_name_H-M   'P 1'
#
loop_
_entity.id
_entity.type
_entity.pdbx_description
1 polymer ?
#
loop_
_entity_poly.entity_id
_entity_poly.type
_entity_poly.pdbx_seq_one_letter_code
_entity_poly.pdbx_strand_id
1 'polypeptide(L)'
;MTVNSTVSPSAHVAPVGVIPPKTQAPGSVSTGWISMAQLAVGQAIVQAGTLASGASVAAKLVQAKTDSGGAAKDVDGKAITPLAVSDKAAVLDFRASDLDVNGGYAFVRLTLTVAGADAGLSAVLLGLSPRYGKASDHAAEAVVEIVPG
;
A
#
# COMPACT_ATOMS: atom_id res chain seq x y z
N MET A 1 22.06 -13.06 12.95
CA MET A 1 22.16 -12.17 11.78
C MET A 1 22.69 -10.84 12.27
N THR A 2 23.91 -10.47 11.90
CA THR A 2 24.49 -9.16 12.26
C THR A 2 23.88 -8.12 11.33
N VAL A 3 23.25 -7.08 11.89
CA VAL A 3 22.72 -5.96 11.10
C VAL A 3 23.87 -5.04 10.70
N ASN A 4 23.87 -4.59 9.46
CA ASN A 4 24.83 -3.57 9.02
C ASN A 4 24.37 -2.21 9.55
N SER A 5 25.11 -1.64 10.50
CA SER A 5 24.81 -0.33 11.11
C SER A 5 25.22 0.87 10.25
N THR A 6 25.96 0.68 9.15
CA THR A 6 26.38 1.79 8.28
C THR A 6 25.31 2.17 7.25
N VAL A 7 24.21 1.41 7.15
CA VAL A 7 23.13 1.64 6.20
C VAL A 7 21.80 1.72 6.95
N SER A 8 21.13 2.87 6.86
CA SER A 8 19.81 3.05 7.46
C SER A 8 18.79 2.07 6.88
N PRO A 9 17.86 1.50 7.68
CA PRO A 9 16.76 0.69 7.17
C PRO A 9 15.93 1.40 6.10
N SER A 10 15.79 2.73 6.19
CA SER A 10 15.08 3.55 5.21
C SER A 10 15.73 3.58 3.82
N ALA A 11 16.99 3.11 3.69
CA ALA A 11 17.61 2.89 2.40
C ALA A 11 17.00 1.68 1.66
N HIS A 12 16.43 0.71 2.39
CA HIS A 12 15.94 -0.55 1.84
C HIS A 12 14.41 -0.64 1.79
N VAL A 13 13.72 0.04 2.70
CA VAL A 13 12.26 0.06 2.80
C VAL A 13 11.76 1.45 3.15
N ALA A 14 10.70 1.92 2.48
CA ALA A 14 10.05 3.18 2.81
C ALA A 14 8.53 3.11 2.58
N PRO A 15 7.72 3.91 3.31
CA PRO A 15 6.31 4.09 2.98
C PRO A 15 6.19 4.86 1.67
N VAL A 16 5.72 4.21 0.60
CA VAL A 16 5.56 4.79 -0.74
C VAL A 16 4.10 5.15 -1.04
N GLY A 17 3.17 4.71 -0.18
CA GLY A 17 1.79 5.16 -0.16
C GLY A 17 1.23 5.09 1.26
N VAL A 18 0.38 6.05 1.63
CA VAL A 18 -0.24 6.12 2.95
C VAL A 18 -1.72 6.49 2.79
N ILE A 19 -2.59 5.74 3.47
CA ILE A 19 -3.96 6.15 3.76
C ILE A 19 -3.95 6.54 5.25
N PRO A 20 -4.12 7.83 5.57
CA PRO A 20 -3.97 8.31 6.94
C PRO A 20 -5.04 7.71 7.85
N PRO A 21 -4.77 7.57 9.16
CA PRO A 21 -5.76 7.13 10.12
C PRO A 21 -6.99 8.03 10.10
N LYS A 22 -8.17 7.44 9.90
CA LYS A 22 -9.45 8.15 9.94
C LYS A 22 -10.62 7.22 10.16
N THR A 23 -11.75 7.79 10.57
CA THR A 23 -13.05 7.14 10.41
C THR A 23 -13.54 7.34 8.98
N GLN A 24 -13.78 6.25 8.27
CA GLN A 24 -14.21 6.24 6.88
C GLN A 24 -15.64 5.73 6.78
N ALA A 25 -16.52 6.53 6.20
CA ALA A 25 -17.87 6.11 5.83
C ALA A 25 -17.83 5.11 4.64
N PRO A 26 -18.90 4.34 4.40
CA PRO A 26 -18.96 3.40 3.29
C PRO A 26 -18.53 4.03 1.95
N GLY A 27 -17.65 3.35 1.23
CA GLY A 27 -17.00 3.89 0.04
C GLY A 27 -15.54 3.46 -0.07
N SER A 28 -14.86 3.95 -1.11
CA SER A 28 -13.47 3.60 -1.38
C SER A 28 -12.52 4.76 -1.16
N VAL A 29 -11.35 4.47 -0.62
CA VAL A 29 -10.21 5.38 -0.48
C VAL A 29 -8.96 4.70 -1.04
N SER A 30 -8.13 5.44 -1.76
CA SER A 30 -6.91 4.90 -2.37
C SER A 30 -5.71 5.76 -2.03
N THR A 31 -4.52 5.15 -2.10
CA THR A 31 -3.26 5.91 -2.20
C THR A 31 -3.18 6.61 -3.57
N GLY A 32 -2.15 7.45 -3.74
CA GLY A 32 -1.67 7.83 -5.07
C GLY A 32 -1.18 6.62 -5.88
N TRP A 33 -0.74 6.86 -7.12
CA TRP A 33 -0.13 5.84 -7.98
C TRP A 33 1.38 5.76 -7.73
N ILE A 34 1.91 4.54 -7.58
CA ILE A 34 3.30 4.25 -7.29
C ILE A 34 3.89 3.52 -8.50
N SER A 35 5.04 4.01 -9.00
CA SER A 35 5.75 3.36 -10.10
C SER A 35 6.53 2.13 -9.62
N MET A 36 6.20 0.95 -10.15
CA MET A 36 6.92 -0.29 -9.88
C MET A 36 8.20 -0.42 -10.72
N ALA A 37 8.51 0.56 -11.56
CA ALA A 37 9.82 0.65 -12.23
C ALA A 37 10.95 1.01 -11.26
N GLN A 38 10.61 1.57 -10.08
CA GLN A 38 11.59 1.98 -9.07
C GLN A 38 11.78 0.93 -7.96
N LEU A 39 10.82 0.01 -7.79
CA LEU A 39 10.74 -0.91 -6.65
C LEU A 39 10.54 -2.34 -7.16
N ALA A 40 11.27 -3.32 -6.60
CA ALA A 40 11.11 -4.72 -7.03
C ALA A 40 9.93 -5.42 -6.35
N VAL A 41 9.67 -5.06 -5.09
CA VAL A 41 8.68 -5.71 -4.21
C VAL A 41 7.97 -4.67 -3.36
N GLY A 42 6.77 -5.00 -2.92
CA GLY A 42 5.99 -4.14 -2.04
C GLY A 42 5.16 -4.95 -1.04
N GLN A 43 4.78 -4.28 0.04
CA GLN A 43 3.94 -4.84 1.09
C GLN A 43 2.91 -3.80 1.50
N ALA A 44 1.63 -4.14 1.41
CA ALA A 44 0.56 -3.33 1.96
C ALA A 44 0.20 -3.84 3.36
N ILE A 45 0.15 -2.94 4.33
CA ILE A 45 -0.33 -3.19 5.69
C ILE A 45 -1.62 -2.41 5.85
N VAL A 46 -2.72 -3.11 6.09
CA VAL A 46 -4.06 -2.56 6.26
C VAL A 46 -4.49 -2.81 7.70
N GLN A 47 -4.91 -1.76 8.40
CA GLN A 47 -5.36 -1.86 9.79
C GLN A 47 -6.80 -1.35 9.89
N ALA A 48 -7.64 -2.16 10.53
CA ALA A 48 -8.98 -1.78 10.96
C ALA A 48 -8.98 -1.65 12.48
N GLY A 49 -9.35 -0.46 12.98
CA GLY A 49 -9.63 -0.20 14.38
C GLY A 49 -11.11 -0.47 14.68
N THR A 50 -11.80 0.49 15.28
CA THR A 50 -13.24 0.38 15.59
C THR A 50 -14.07 0.21 14.32
N LEU A 51 -14.80 -0.89 14.22
CA LEU A 51 -15.84 -1.11 13.22
C LEU A 51 -17.22 -0.91 13.84
N ALA A 52 -18.05 -0.07 13.21
CA ALA A 52 -19.47 -0.01 13.56
C ALA A 52 -20.18 -1.33 13.22
N SER A 53 -21.34 -1.59 13.81
CA SER A 53 -22.09 -2.83 13.57
C SER A 53 -22.36 -3.04 12.07
N GLY A 54 -21.93 -4.20 11.54
CA GLY A 54 -22.06 -4.53 10.12
C GLY A 54 -21.01 -3.91 9.20
N ALA A 55 -20.04 -3.16 9.74
CA ALA A 55 -18.96 -2.60 8.94
C ALA A 55 -17.91 -3.66 8.57
N SER A 56 -17.32 -3.52 7.39
CA SER A 56 -16.16 -4.30 6.96
C SER A 56 -15.20 -3.48 6.11
N VAL A 57 -13.91 -3.83 6.17
CA VAL A 57 -12.84 -3.19 5.39
C VAL A 57 -12.22 -4.21 4.45
N ALA A 58 -12.46 -4.06 3.15
CA ALA A 58 -11.76 -4.80 2.11
C ALA A 58 -10.59 -3.96 1.58
N ALA A 59 -9.56 -4.63 1.06
CA ALA A 59 -8.45 -3.97 0.40
C ALA A 59 -7.93 -4.78 -0.78
N LYS A 60 -7.47 -4.08 -1.80
CA LYS A 60 -6.89 -4.68 -3.01
C LYS A 60 -5.85 -3.77 -3.63
N LEU A 61 -4.96 -4.36 -4.42
CA LEU A 61 -4.09 -3.60 -5.31
C LEU A 61 -4.77 -3.36 -6.65
N VAL A 62 -4.64 -2.13 -7.14
CA VAL A 62 -5.09 -1.70 -8.46
C VAL A 62 -3.86 -1.29 -9.25
N GLN A 63 -3.77 -1.71 -10.50
CA GLN A 63 -2.68 -1.40 -11.43
C GLN A 63 -3.14 -0.44 -12.53
N ALA A 64 -2.21 0.35 -13.06
CA ALA A 64 -2.41 1.23 -14.21
C ALA A 64 -1.19 1.28 -15.13
N LYS A 65 -1.41 1.76 -16.36
CA LYS A 65 -0.35 2.01 -17.35
C LYS A 65 0.34 3.35 -17.17
N THR A 66 -0.32 4.31 -16.52
CA THR A 66 0.20 5.66 -16.29
C THR A 66 0.09 6.04 -14.80
N ASP A 67 0.86 7.03 -14.41
CA ASP A 67 0.85 7.69 -13.09
C ASP A 67 -0.48 8.41 -12.75
N SER A 68 -1.34 8.58 -13.74
CA SER A 68 -2.67 9.16 -13.66
C SER A 68 -3.80 8.12 -13.66
N GLY A 69 -3.48 6.82 -13.72
CA GLY A 69 -4.46 5.75 -13.64
C GLY A 69 -5.03 5.26 -14.98
N GLY A 70 -4.31 5.45 -16.07
CA GLY A 70 -4.70 4.97 -17.39
C GLY A 70 -4.96 3.45 -17.41
N ALA A 71 -6.15 3.07 -17.91
CA ALA A 71 -6.63 1.69 -17.99
C ALA A 71 -6.65 0.91 -16.66
N ALA A 72 -6.89 1.61 -15.54
CA ALA A 72 -6.86 1.05 -14.20
C ALA A 72 -7.70 -0.22 -14.06
N LYS A 73 -7.12 -1.28 -13.49
CA LYS A 73 -7.79 -2.55 -13.19
C LYS A 73 -7.19 -3.18 -11.94
N ASP A 74 -7.87 -4.16 -11.37
CA ASP A 74 -7.34 -4.89 -10.22
C ASP A 74 -6.09 -5.70 -10.59
N VAL A 75 -5.23 -5.95 -9.62
CA VAL A 75 -4.14 -6.92 -9.74
C VAL A 75 -4.68 -8.28 -9.31
N ASP A 76 -4.60 -9.26 -10.21
CA ASP A 76 -5.17 -10.59 -9.99
C ASP A 76 -4.58 -11.26 -8.74
N GLY A 77 -5.46 -11.82 -7.89
CA GLY A 77 -5.06 -12.48 -6.65
C GLY A 77 -4.48 -11.55 -5.57
N LYS A 78 -4.52 -10.21 -5.77
CA LYS A 78 -4.03 -9.23 -4.79
C LYS A 78 -5.18 -8.48 -4.12
N ALA A 79 -6.01 -9.23 -3.42
CA ALA A 79 -7.02 -8.72 -2.52
C ALA A 79 -6.99 -9.49 -1.19
N ILE A 80 -7.26 -8.80 -0.08
CA ILE A 80 -7.43 -9.44 1.22
C ILE A 80 -8.87 -9.95 1.37
N THR A 81 -9.06 -10.97 2.20
CA THR A 81 -10.39 -11.23 2.76
C THR A 81 -10.82 -10.02 3.62
N PRO A 82 -12.07 -9.53 3.48
CA PRO A 82 -12.51 -8.36 4.23
C PRO A 82 -12.34 -8.53 5.75
N LEU A 83 -11.78 -7.50 6.39
CA LEU A 83 -11.73 -7.39 7.85
C LEU A 83 -13.13 -7.01 8.34
N ALA A 84 -13.83 -7.96 8.95
CA ALA A 84 -15.18 -7.77 9.51
C ALA A 84 -15.18 -7.73 11.06
N VAL A 85 -14.01 -7.61 11.67
CA VAL A 85 -13.82 -7.56 13.13
C VAL A 85 -12.85 -6.42 13.45
N SER A 86 -13.15 -5.68 14.52
CA SER A 86 -12.32 -4.58 15.00
C SER A 86 -10.92 -5.04 15.45
N ASP A 87 -9.99 -4.09 15.44
CA ASP A 87 -8.62 -4.25 15.95
C ASP A 87 -7.86 -5.40 15.28
N LYS A 88 -7.99 -5.47 13.94
CA LYS A 88 -7.32 -6.45 13.10
C LYS A 88 -6.51 -5.77 12.01
N ALA A 89 -5.50 -6.49 11.55
CA ALA A 89 -4.69 -6.10 10.41
C ALA A 89 -4.67 -7.21 9.38
N ALA A 90 -4.49 -6.82 8.12
CA ALA A 90 -4.15 -7.70 7.02
C ALA A 90 -2.88 -7.21 6.34
N VAL A 91 -2.08 -8.16 5.86
CA VAL A 91 -0.85 -7.88 5.12
C VAL A 91 -0.99 -8.49 3.74
N LEU A 92 -0.59 -7.74 2.72
CA LEU A 92 -0.61 -8.18 1.33
C LEU A 92 0.76 -7.94 0.70
N ASP A 93 1.43 -9.03 0.36
CA ASP A 93 2.72 -9.01 -0.32
C ASP A 93 2.54 -9.11 -1.83
N PHE A 94 3.33 -8.34 -2.56
CA PHE A 94 3.33 -8.34 -4.02
C PHE A 94 4.70 -7.99 -4.59
N ARG A 95 4.88 -8.38 -5.84
CA ARG A 95 6.09 -8.11 -6.63
C ARG A 95 5.72 -7.26 -7.84
N ALA A 96 6.70 -6.54 -8.39
CA ALA A 96 6.52 -5.87 -9.67
C ALA A 96 6.09 -6.85 -10.79
N SER A 97 6.52 -8.12 -10.70
CA SER A 97 6.14 -9.18 -11.64
C SER A 97 4.70 -9.67 -11.49
N ASP A 98 4.00 -9.30 -10.42
CA ASP A 98 2.59 -9.65 -10.23
C ASP A 98 1.66 -8.73 -11.03
N LEU A 99 2.19 -7.60 -11.54
CA LEU A 99 1.46 -6.73 -12.46
C LEU A 99 1.36 -7.38 -13.85
N ASP A 100 0.39 -6.91 -14.64
CA ASP A 100 0.28 -7.24 -16.06
C ASP A 100 1.36 -6.49 -16.87
N VAL A 101 2.61 -6.91 -16.68
CA VAL A 101 3.80 -6.31 -17.31
C VAL A 101 3.70 -6.42 -18.83
N ASN A 102 3.21 -7.55 -19.35
CA ASN A 102 3.02 -7.76 -20.78
C ASN A 102 1.96 -6.81 -21.36
N GLY A 103 0.93 -6.47 -20.59
CA GLY A 103 -0.08 -5.46 -20.94
C GLY A 103 0.40 -4.01 -20.81
N GLY A 104 1.63 -3.78 -20.36
CA GLY A 104 2.23 -2.46 -20.16
C GLY A 104 1.80 -1.77 -18.85
N TYR A 105 1.33 -2.54 -17.86
CA TYR A 105 1.01 -2.00 -16.54
C TYR A 105 2.27 -1.86 -15.70
N ALA A 106 2.50 -0.66 -15.17
CA ALA A 106 3.74 -0.31 -14.46
C ALA A 106 3.50 0.46 -13.15
N PHE A 107 2.26 0.87 -12.90
CA PHE A 107 1.88 1.63 -11.72
C PHE A 107 0.92 0.81 -10.85
N VAL A 108 1.02 0.96 -9.54
CA VAL A 108 0.16 0.29 -8.57
C VAL A 108 -0.34 1.30 -7.54
N ARG A 109 -1.51 1.03 -6.95
CA ARG A 109 -1.99 1.71 -5.76
C ARG A 109 -2.71 0.73 -4.84
N LEU A 110 -2.78 1.07 -3.57
CA LEU A 110 -3.63 0.37 -2.61
C LEU A 110 -4.99 1.05 -2.58
N THR A 111 -6.06 0.27 -2.71
CA THR A 111 -7.45 0.74 -2.57
C THR A 111 -8.13 -0.03 -1.44
N LEU A 112 -8.68 0.71 -0.48
CA LEU A 112 -9.52 0.19 0.60
C LEU A 112 -10.99 0.51 0.27
N THR A 113 -11.88 -0.41 0.61
CA THR A 113 -13.32 -0.23 0.48
C THR A 113 -13.98 -0.57 1.81
N VAL A 114 -14.71 0.39 2.37
CA VAL A 114 -15.56 0.20 3.53
C VAL A 114 -16.98 -0.11 3.07
N ALA A 115 -17.60 -1.13 3.66
CA ALA A 115 -18.99 -1.50 3.43
C ALA A 115 -19.79 -1.56 4.74
N GLY A 116 -21.11 -1.40 4.65
CA GLY A 116 -22.04 -1.54 5.77
C GLY A 116 -22.19 -0.27 6.61
N ALA A 117 -21.15 0.13 7.32
CA ALA A 117 -21.15 1.29 8.22
C ALA A 117 -19.74 1.87 8.38
N ASP A 118 -19.61 2.91 9.21
CA ASP A 118 -18.34 3.59 9.45
C ASP A 118 -17.27 2.66 10.04
N ALA A 119 -16.03 2.83 9.58
CA ALA A 119 -14.88 2.06 10.03
C ALA A 119 -13.68 2.97 10.32
N GLY A 120 -13.08 2.84 11.50
CA GLY A 120 -11.76 3.37 11.79
C GLY A 120 -10.70 2.55 11.06
N LEU A 121 -9.89 3.18 10.22
CA LEU A 121 -8.89 2.49 9.41
C LEU A 121 -7.64 3.31 9.16
N SER A 122 -6.56 2.62 8.80
CA SER A 122 -5.34 3.18 8.22
C SER A 122 -4.71 2.15 7.28
N ALA A 123 -3.87 2.60 6.36
CA ALA A 123 -3.02 1.69 5.60
C ALA A 123 -1.71 2.32 5.18
N VAL A 124 -0.68 1.47 5.06
CA VAL A 124 0.64 1.86 4.55
C VAL A 124 1.03 0.88 3.47
N LEU A 125 1.48 1.42 2.34
CA LEU A 125 2.13 0.67 1.27
C LEU A 125 3.63 0.89 1.39
N LEU A 126 4.37 -0.16 1.68
CA LEU A 126 5.82 -0.18 1.74
C LEU A 126 6.39 -0.55 0.37
N GLY A 127 7.36 0.25 -0.07
CA GLY A 127 8.22 -0.06 -1.20
C GLY A 127 9.52 -0.67 -0.68
N LEU A 128 9.91 -1.81 -1.25
CA LEU A 128 11.08 -2.56 -0.83
C LEU A 128 11.98 -2.82 -2.05
N SER A 129 13.27 -3.03 -1.78
CA SER A 129 14.27 -3.36 -2.80
C SER A 129 14.27 -2.34 -3.95
N PRO A 130 14.69 -1.08 -3.68
CA PRO A 130 14.79 -0.06 -4.70
C PRO A 130 15.76 -0.51 -5.79
N ARG A 131 15.37 -0.29 -7.06
CA ARG A 131 16.21 -0.62 -8.22
C ARG A 131 17.28 0.45 -8.45
N TYR A 132 17.00 1.67 -8.02
CA TYR A 132 17.87 2.84 -8.12
C TYR A 132 17.75 3.65 -6.83
N GLY A 133 18.86 4.18 -6.33
CA GLY A 133 18.85 5.04 -5.14
C GLY A 133 18.41 4.31 -3.86
N LYS A 134 17.86 5.08 -2.93
CA LYS A 134 17.33 4.60 -1.64
C LYS A 134 15.81 4.50 -1.70
N ALA A 135 15.23 3.58 -0.94
CA ALA A 135 13.77 3.48 -0.84
C ALA A 135 13.15 4.80 -0.32
N SER A 136 13.84 5.48 0.60
CA SER A 136 13.43 6.79 1.14
C SER A 136 13.27 7.88 0.09
N ASP A 137 13.93 7.77 -1.06
CA ASP A 137 13.83 8.74 -2.17
C ASP A 137 12.45 8.68 -2.85
N HIS A 138 11.68 7.63 -2.55
CA HIS A 138 10.33 7.38 -3.06
C HIS A 138 9.26 7.44 -1.95
N ALA A 139 9.58 8.04 -0.80
CA ALA A 139 8.64 8.16 0.31
C ALA A 139 7.39 8.95 -0.11
N ALA A 140 6.23 8.52 0.39
CA ALA A 140 4.97 9.23 0.17
C ALA A 140 5.02 10.63 0.79
N GLU A 141 4.30 11.58 0.20
CA GLU A 141 4.19 12.95 0.74
C GLU A 141 3.66 13.02 2.18
N ALA A 142 2.93 12.00 2.62
CA ALA A 142 2.45 11.87 3.99
C ALA A 142 3.57 11.56 5.01
N VAL A 143 4.76 11.17 4.57
CA VAL A 143 5.93 10.94 5.43
C VAL A 143 6.64 12.28 5.63
N VAL A 144 6.46 12.87 6.81
CA VAL A 144 7.00 14.21 7.12
C VAL A 144 8.49 14.19 7.49
N GLU A 145 8.97 13.09 8.07
CA GLU A 145 10.34 12.98 8.54
C GLU A 145 10.84 11.53 8.50
N ILE A 146 12.12 11.36 8.18
CA ILE A 146 12.86 10.11 8.33
C ILE A 146 14.12 10.42 9.13
N VAL A 147 14.16 9.97 10.38
CA VAL A 147 15.36 10.07 11.23
C VAL A 147 16.28 8.89 10.91
N PRO A 148 17.53 9.12 10.45
CA PRO A 148 18.48 8.05 10.22
C PRO A 148 18.88 7.38 11.54
N GLY A 149 19.02 6.05 11.50
CA GLY A 149 19.47 5.23 12.64
C GLY A 149 20.98 5.16 12.78
#